data_AF-A0A8S8YDZ4-F1
#
_entry.id   AF-A0A8S8YDZ4-F1
#
_cell.length_a   1.000
_cell.length_b   1.000
_cell.length_c   1.000
_cell.angle_alpha   90.00
_cell.angle_beta   90.00
_cell.angle_gamma   90.00
#
_symmetry.space_group_name_H-M   'P 1'
#
loop_
_entity.id
_entity.type
_entity.pdbx_description
1 polymer ?
#
loop_
_entity_poly.entity_id
_entity_poly.type
_entity_poly.pdbx_seq_one_letter_code
_entity_poly.pdbx_strand_id
1 'polypeptide(L)'
;MLEEPSVVAAASNMAKRCLANGGFKSDNDDPVMIGQIQVVGCEDPQGARDSIITSKEELVSSCNEVDPILVKFGGGCKDLDARVIETGSGPMVIVHIHVDCRDAMGANAVNTMAETIAPKVEEITGGTVILRIISNLAVLRLARVSAVFTPEEMSDRGDDAVKGAEVIDGVIQAYHFFEADPSGRQPNKGIMNAISQWVTCGQDWGR
;
A
#
# COMPACT_ATOMS: atom_id res chain seq x y z
N MET A 1 4.17 22.36 4.70
CA MET A 1 5.26 23.33 4.87
C MET A 1 6.41 22.83 4.04
N LEU A 2 6.92 23.64 3.11
CA LEU A 2 8.00 23.25 2.19
C LEU A 2 9.32 23.50 2.92
N GLU A 3 9.81 22.52 3.67
CA GLU A 3 10.96 22.74 4.57
C GLU A 3 12.34 22.50 3.93
N GLU A 4 12.44 21.80 2.80
CA GLU A 4 13.72 21.55 2.12
C GLU A 4 13.75 22.16 0.69
N PRO A 5 14.43 23.30 0.47
CA PRO A 5 14.47 24.01 -0.81
C PRO A 5 15.04 23.19 -1.98
N SER A 6 15.91 22.22 -1.69
CA SER A 6 16.60 21.42 -2.70
C SER A 6 15.73 20.33 -3.32
N VAL A 7 14.64 19.90 -2.66
CA VAL A 7 13.84 18.75 -3.10
C VAL A 7 13.16 19.02 -4.44
N VAL A 8 12.53 20.19 -4.58
CA VAL A 8 11.84 20.57 -5.83
C VAL A 8 12.83 20.73 -6.99
N ALA A 9 13.99 21.33 -6.72
CA ALA A 9 15.04 21.52 -7.72
C ALA A 9 15.63 20.18 -8.19
N ALA A 10 15.90 19.27 -7.25
CA ALA A 10 16.42 17.94 -7.56
C ALA A 10 15.41 17.11 -8.38
N ALA A 11 14.13 17.08 -7.96
CA ALA A 11 13.07 16.38 -8.68
C ALA A 11 12.89 16.91 -10.11
N SER A 12 12.87 18.24 -10.28
CA SER A 12 12.73 18.89 -11.60
C SER A 12 13.93 18.59 -12.52
N ASN A 13 15.15 18.61 -11.97
CA ASN A 13 16.36 18.31 -12.74
C ASN A 13 16.37 16.87 -13.24
N MET A 14 16.04 15.90 -12.37
CA MET A 14 15.98 14.49 -12.77
C MET A 14 14.87 14.23 -13.78
N ALA A 15 13.68 14.81 -13.60
CA ALA A 15 12.58 14.68 -14.55
C ALA A 15 12.92 15.21 -15.94
N LYS A 16 13.66 16.33 -16.01
CA LYS A 16 14.14 16.89 -17.27
C LYS A 16 15.13 15.97 -17.99
N ARG A 17 16.01 15.30 -17.23
CA ARG A 17 17.09 14.46 -17.78
C ARG A 17 16.57 13.22 -18.50
N CYS A 18 15.59 12.51 -17.94
CA CYS A 18 15.03 11.32 -18.59
C CYS A 18 14.03 11.63 -19.73
N LEU A 19 13.70 12.90 -19.99
CA LEU A 19 12.62 13.26 -20.91
C LEU A 19 12.90 12.81 -22.35
N ALA A 20 14.16 12.88 -22.79
CA ALA A 20 14.55 12.49 -24.15
C ALA A 20 14.34 10.99 -24.41
N ASN A 21 14.34 10.16 -23.37
CA ASN A 21 14.09 8.72 -23.41
C ASN A 21 12.66 8.32 -23.00
N GLY A 22 11.72 9.26 -23.10
CA GLY A 22 10.30 9.01 -22.81
C GLY A 22 9.89 9.25 -21.37
N GLY A 23 10.78 9.78 -20.53
CA GLY A 23 10.49 10.19 -19.16
C GLY A 23 10.22 9.01 -18.22
N PHE A 24 9.46 9.29 -17.17
CA PHE A 24 9.03 8.26 -16.21
C PHE A 24 7.91 7.41 -16.80
N LYS A 25 8.02 6.09 -16.62
CA LYS A 25 6.95 5.12 -16.85
C LYS A 25 6.40 4.68 -15.50
N SER A 26 5.10 4.82 -15.33
CA SER A 26 4.39 4.38 -14.14
C SER A 26 3.45 3.22 -14.44
N ASP A 27 3.29 2.36 -13.45
CA ASP A 27 2.34 1.26 -13.43
C ASP A 27 1.75 1.18 -12.02
N ASN A 28 0.49 0.80 -11.90
CA ASN A 28 -0.18 0.70 -10.62
C ASN A 28 -1.07 -0.53 -10.57
N ASP A 29 -1.15 -1.14 -9.39
CA ASP A 29 -2.16 -2.16 -9.10
C ASP A 29 -3.56 -1.54 -9.07
N ASP A 30 -4.56 -2.42 -9.01
CA ASP A 30 -5.92 -2.03 -8.67
C ASP A 30 -5.95 -1.33 -7.29
N PRO A 31 -6.89 -0.39 -7.05
CA PRO A 31 -6.95 0.38 -5.81
C PRO A 31 -7.59 -0.42 -4.66
N VAL A 32 -7.04 -1.59 -4.37
CA VAL A 32 -7.56 -2.54 -3.38
C VAL A 32 -6.95 -2.28 -2.00
N MET A 33 -7.80 -1.95 -1.05
CA MET A 33 -7.45 -1.81 0.37
C MET A 33 -7.84 -3.06 1.15
N ILE A 34 -7.08 -3.37 2.20
CA ILE A 34 -7.34 -4.49 3.10
C ILE A 34 -8.04 -3.96 4.35
N GLY A 35 -9.22 -4.48 4.68
CA GLY A 35 -9.84 -4.35 6.00
C GLY A 35 -9.57 -5.59 6.84
N GLN A 36 -9.29 -5.40 8.13
CA GLN A 36 -9.01 -6.48 9.06
C GLN A 36 -10.09 -6.56 10.13
N ILE A 37 -10.63 -7.76 10.34
CA ILE A 37 -11.54 -8.09 11.42
C ILE A 37 -10.84 -9.11 12.32
N GLN A 38 -10.60 -8.71 13.56
CA GLN A 38 -9.96 -9.56 14.56
C GLN A 38 -11.00 -10.28 15.39
N VAL A 39 -10.97 -11.62 15.38
CA VAL A 39 -11.83 -12.48 16.17
C VAL A 39 -11.00 -13.21 17.22
N VAL A 40 -11.46 -13.18 18.47
CA VAL A 40 -10.83 -13.85 19.62
C VAL A 40 -11.82 -14.81 20.29
N GLY A 41 -11.31 -15.72 21.12
CA GLY A 41 -12.16 -16.61 21.93
C GLY A 41 -12.87 -17.71 21.15
N CYS A 42 -12.41 -18.04 19.94
CA CYS A 42 -12.91 -19.20 19.21
C CYS A 42 -12.42 -20.50 19.88
N GLU A 43 -13.32 -21.43 20.21
CA GLU A 43 -12.95 -22.74 20.77
C GLU A 43 -12.12 -23.58 19.78
N ASP A 44 -12.47 -23.54 18.50
CA ASP A 44 -11.70 -24.10 17.38
C ASP A 44 -11.38 -23.00 16.35
N PRO A 45 -10.21 -22.34 16.46
CA PRO A 45 -9.81 -21.27 15.53
C PRO A 45 -9.68 -21.73 14.08
N GLN A 46 -9.28 -22.98 13.83
CA GLN A 46 -9.12 -23.49 12.47
C GLN A 46 -10.49 -23.79 11.85
N GLY A 47 -11.37 -24.45 12.60
CA GLY A 47 -12.76 -24.64 12.19
C GLY A 47 -13.48 -23.31 11.95
N ALA A 48 -13.29 -22.32 12.82
CA ALA A 48 -13.83 -20.98 12.64
C ALA A 48 -13.31 -20.31 11.35
N ARG A 49 -12.00 -20.42 11.06
CA ARG A 49 -11.42 -19.94 9.81
C ARG A 49 -12.05 -20.61 8.59
N ASP A 50 -12.23 -21.93 8.63
CA ASP A 50 -12.81 -22.69 7.51
C ASP A 50 -14.29 -22.36 7.28
N SER A 51 -15.05 -22.15 8.36
CA SER A 51 -16.43 -21.67 8.29
C SER A 51 -16.52 -20.28 7.64
N ILE A 52 -15.60 -19.36 7.97
CA ILE A 52 -15.54 -18.04 7.32
C ILE A 52 -15.25 -18.15 5.82
N ILE A 53 -14.30 -19.01 5.43
CA ILE A 53 -14.00 -19.24 4.01
C ILE A 53 -15.18 -19.87 3.28
N THR A 54 -15.93 -20.75 3.94
CA THR A 54 -17.14 -21.37 3.37
C THR A 54 -18.25 -20.34 3.15
N SER A 55 -18.42 -19.39 4.08
CA SER A 55 -19.41 -18.30 3.99
C SER A 55 -18.91 -17.06 3.23
N LYS A 56 -17.77 -17.16 2.55
CA LYS A 56 -17.09 -16.04 1.88
C LYS A 56 -17.99 -15.25 0.94
N GLU A 57 -18.74 -15.92 0.06
CA GLU A 57 -19.59 -15.25 -0.93
C GLU A 57 -20.70 -14.42 -0.27
N GLU A 58 -21.30 -14.95 0.80
CA GLU A 58 -22.32 -14.25 1.57
C GLU A 58 -21.75 -13.03 2.30
N LEU A 59 -20.57 -13.17 2.91
CA LEU A 59 -19.88 -12.08 3.59
C LEU A 59 -19.48 -10.97 2.61
N VAL A 60 -18.95 -11.32 1.43
CA VAL A 60 -18.63 -10.37 0.36
C VAL A 60 -19.88 -9.65 -0.13
N SER A 61 -20.99 -10.37 -0.33
CA SER A 61 -22.28 -9.75 -0.68
C SER A 61 -22.74 -8.77 0.39
N SER A 62 -22.64 -9.15 1.66
CA SER A 62 -23.02 -8.31 2.80
C SER A 62 -22.16 -7.04 2.89
N CYS A 63 -20.86 -7.11 2.60
CA CYS A 63 -20.03 -5.92 2.47
C CYS A 63 -20.51 -5.00 1.35
N ASN A 64 -20.91 -5.56 0.20
CA ASN A 64 -21.30 -4.80 -0.98
C ASN A 64 -22.69 -4.15 -0.87
N GLU A 65 -23.53 -4.60 0.07
CA GLU A 65 -24.79 -3.94 0.42
C GLU A 65 -24.58 -2.59 1.12
N VAL A 66 -23.41 -2.38 1.75
CA VAL A 66 -23.08 -1.15 2.50
C VAL A 66 -22.98 0.06 1.59
N ASP A 67 -22.34 -0.09 0.43
CA ASP A 67 -22.15 1.00 -0.53
C ASP A 67 -22.51 0.57 -1.97
N PRO A 68 -23.81 0.60 -2.30
CA PRO A 68 -24.27 0.28 -3.65
C PRO A 68 -23.73 1.24 -4.72
N ILE A 69 -23.32 2.45 -4.34
CA ILE A 69 -22.79 3.44 -5.28
C ILE A 69 -21.36 3.05 -5.67
N LEU A 70 -20.52 2.70 -4.70
CA LEU A 70 -19.17 2.20 -4.96
C LEU A 70 -19.20 0.96 -5.84
N VAL A 71 -20.10 0.01 -5.55
CA VAL A 71 -20.30 -1.20 -6.38
C VAL A 71 -20.76 -0.84 -7.79
N LYS A 72 -21.70 0.11 -7.93
CA LYS A 72 -22.17 0.59 -9.24
C LYS A 72 -21.04 1.14 -10.11
N PHE A 73 -20.03 1.77 -9.51
CA PHE A 73 -18.84 2.28 -10.22
C PHE A 73 -17.72 1.24 -10.36
N GLY A 74 -18.02 -0.03 -10.10
CA GLY A 74 -17.09 -1.14 -10.27
C GLY A 74 -16.20 -1.41 -9.06
N GLY A 75 -16.32 -0.66 -7.97
CA GLY A 75 -15.60 -0.89 -6.72
C GLY A 75 -16.23 -1.98 -5.85
N GLY A 76 -16.03 -1.86 -4.53
CA GLY A 76 -16.62 -2.71 -3.52
C GLY A 76 -15.71 -3.84 -3.05
N CYS A 77 -16.21 -4.65 -2.12
CA CYS A 77 -15.54 -5.85 -1.65
C CYS A 77 -15.44 -6.86 -2.80
N LYS A 78 -14.20 -7.18 -3.20
CA LYS A 78 -13.87 -8.10 -4.29
C LYS A 78 -13.59 -9.49 -3.79
N ASP A 79 -13.04 -9.59 -2.59
CA ASP A 79 -12.54 -10.84 -2.07
C ASP A 79 -12.48 -10.82 -0.54
N LEU A 80 -12.37 -12.01 0.06
CA LEU A 80 -12.21 -12.19 1.48
C LEU A 80 -11.34 -13.42 1.74
N ASP A 81 -10.38 -13.27 2.65
CA ASP A 81 -9.56 -14.36 3.19
C ASP A 81 -9.60 -14.39 4.73
N ALA A 82 -9.12 -15.49 5.29
CA ALA A 82 -8.98 -15.64 6.73
C ALA A 82 -7.78 -16.51 7.07
N ARG A 83 -7.07 -16.13 8.14
CA ARG A 83 -5.95 -16.89 8.70
C ARG A 83 -6.01 -16.93 10.22
N VAL A 84 -5.42 -17.97 10.79
CA VAL A 84 -5.18 -18.06 12.23
C VAL A 84 -3.77 -17.58 12.53
N ILE A 85 -3.62 -16.79 13.58
CA ILE A 85 -2.31 -16.37 14.11
C ILE A 85 -2.19 -16.74 15.58
N GLU A 86 -0.99 -17.12 16.01
CA GLU A 86 -0.66 -17.34 17.41
C GLU A 86 -0.12 -16.06 18.04
N THR A 87 -0.62 -15.70 19.22
CA THR A 87 -0.23 -14.49 19.93
C THR A 87 0.03 -14.78 21.41
N GLY A 88 0.62 -13.81 22.13
CA GLY A 88 0.77 -13.90 23.58
C GLY A 88 -0.57 -13.97 24.35
N SER A 89 -1.68 -13.60 23.71
CA SER A 89 -3.04 -13.69 24.27
C SER A 89 -3.81 -14.93 23.79
N GLY A 90 -3.13 -15.87 23.12
CA GLY A 90 -3.72 -17.05 22.51
C GLY A 90 -3.99 -16.91 21.00
N PRO A 91 -4.59 -17.93 20.38
CA PRO A 91 -4.88 -17.94 18.95
C PRO A 91 -5.98 -16.93 18.59
N MET A 92 -5.84 -16.33 17.41
CA MET A 92 -6.81 -15.36 16.87
C MET A 92 -7.14 -15.70 15.41
N VAL A 93 -8.39 -15.52 15.02
CA VAL A 93 -8.80 -15.58 13.60
C VAL A 93 -8.81 -14.16 13.06
N ILE A 94 -8.03 -13.92 12.00
CA ILE A 94 -7.97 -12.63 11.31
C ILE A 94 -8.64 -12.78 9.96
N VAL A 95 -9.77 -12.10 9.79
CA VAL A 95 -10.49 -12.03 8.52
C VAL A 95 -10.03 -10.78 7.78
N HIS A 96 -9.67 -10.94 6.52
CA HIS A 96 -9.33 -9.85 5.61
C HIS A 96 -10.45 -9.67 4.59
N ILE A 97 -10.93 -8.43 4.43
CA ILE A 97 -11.75 -8.03 3.28
C ILE A 97 -10.90 -7.22 2.30
N HIS A 98 -11.01 -7.53 1.01
CA HIS A 98 -10.29 -6.86 -0.07
C HIS A 98 -11.26 -5.93 -0.80
N VAL A 99 -11.12 -4.63 -0.61
CA VAL A 99 -12.08 -3.63 -1.09
C VAL A 99 -11.43 -2.74 -2.14
N ASP A 100 -11.95 -2.82 -3.36
CA ASP A 100 -11.65 -1.88 -4.42
C ASP A 100 -12.32 -0.54 -4.12
N CYS A 101 -11.50 0.44 -3.77
CA CYS A 101 -11.94 1.75 -3.31
C CYS A 101 -12.05 2.78 -4.44
N ARG A 102 -11.77 2.40 -5.69
CA ARG A 102 -11.73 3.30 -6.85
C ARG A 102 -10.86 4.54 -6.52
N ASP A 103 -11.40 5.73 -6.74
CA ASP A 103 -10.68 7.00 -6.51
C ASP A 103 -10.59 7.40 -5.03
N ALA A 104 -11.26 6.68 -4.13
CA ALA A 104 -11.20 6.97 -2.70
C ALA A 104 -9.94 6.37 -2.05
N MET A 105 -9.47 7.03 -0.98
CA MET A 105 -8.44 6.45 -0.09
C MET A 105 -8.92 5.12 0.52
N GLY A 106 -10.21 5.03 0.88
CA GLY A 106 -10.86 3.77 1.25
C GLY A 106 -11.03 3.53 2.76
N ALA A 107 -10.40 4.33 3.63
CA ALA A 107 -10.49 4.14 5.09
C ALA A 107 -11.92 4.01 5.62
N ASN A 108 -12.79 4.98 5.31
CA ASN A 108 -14.18 4.95 5.76
C ASN A 108 -14.95 3.77 5.15
N ALA A 109 -14.85 3.56 3.84
CA ALA A 109 -15.56 2.47 3.15
C ALA A 109 -15.18 1.09 3.73
N VAL A 110 -13.88 0.84 3.90
CA VAL A 110 -13.35 -0.41 4.45
C VAL A 110 -13.80 -0.60 5.89
N ASN A 111 -13.67 0.42 6.74
CA ASN A 111 -14.06 0.32 8.15
C ASN A 111 -15.58 0.07 8.29
N THR A 112 -16.42 0.78 7.54
CA THR A 112 -17.87 0.58 7.58
C THR A 112 -18.27 -0.81 7.08
N MET A 113 -17.62 -1.33 6.03
CA MET A 113 -17.84 -2.71 5.57
C MET A 113 -17.44 -3.73 6.64
N ALA A 114 -16.29 -3.54 7.29
CA ALA A 114 -15.80 -4.41 8.36
C ALA A 114 -16.72 -4.38 9.60
N GLU A 115 -17.20 -3.19 9.99
CA GLU A 115 -18.18 -3.01 11.07
C GLU A 115 -19.51 -3.71 10.75
N THR A 116 -19.96 -3.62 9.51
CA THR A 116 -21.25 -4.20 9.07
C THR A 116 -21.25 -5.72 9.13
N ILE A 117 -20.18 -6.37 8.67
CA ILE A 117 -20.13 -7.84 8.65
C ILE A 117 -19.70 -8.46 9.99
N ALA A 118 -19.20 -7.66 10.94
CA ALA A 118 -18.69 -8.16 12.21
C ALA A 118 -19.69 -9.05 12.99
N PRO A 119 -20.99 -8.70 13.11
CA PRO A 119 -21.95 -9.58 13.81
C PRO A 119 -22.12 -10.94 13.13
N LYS A 120 -22.11 -10.99 11.78
CA LYS A 120 -22.16 -12.26 11.04
C LYS A 120 -20.89 -13.09 11.25
N VAL A 121 -19.74 -12.42 11.29
CA VAL A 121 -18.46 -13.08 11.60
C VAL A 121 -18.51 -13.71 12.99
N GLU A 122 -19.00 -13.00 14.01
CA GLU A 122 -19.18 -13.55 15.37
C GLU A 122 -20.12 -14.76 15.39
N GLU A 123 -21.24 -14.70 14.66
CA GLU A 123 -22.19 -15.82 14.54
C GLU A 123 -21.54 -17.06 13.90
N ILE A 124 -20.78 -16.87 12.83
CA ILE A 124 -20.11 -17.97 12.11
C ILE A 124 -19.01 -18.62 12.95
N THR A 125 -18.25 -17.82 13.71
CA THR A 125 -17.08 -18.32 14.43
C THR A 125 -17.36 -18.70 15.89
N GLY A 126 -18.49 -18.25 16.46
CA GLY A 126 -18.76 -18.34 17.89
C GLY A 126 -17.79 -17.52 18.77
N GLY A 127 -16.98 -16.65 18.15
CA GLY A 127 -15.98 -15.83 18.83
C GLY A 127 -16.45 -14.39 19.03
N THR A 128 -15.55 -13.54 19.52
CA THR A 128 -15.81 -12.11 19.73
C THR A 128 -14.93 -11.25 18.83
N VAL A 129 -15.53 -10.29 18.13
CA VAL A 129 -14.82 -9.33 17.28
C VAL A 129 -14.34 -8.13 18.10
N ILE A 130 -13.03 -7.88 18.07
CA ILE A 130 -12.40 -6.77 18.81
C ILE A 130 -12.08 -5.60 17.89
N LEU A 131 -11.32 -5.82 16.82
CA LEU A 131 -10.91 -4.78 15.88
C LEU A 131 -11.60 -4.94 14.52
N ARG A 132 -11.95 -3.80 13.92
CA ARG A 132 -12.49 -3.64 12.55
C ARG A 132 -11.79 -2.45 11.92
N ILE A 133 -10.66 -2.68 11.27
CA ILE A 133 -9.76 -1.59 10.90
C ILE A 133 -9.08 -1.85 9.56
N ILE A 134 -8.94 -0.80 8.75
CA ILE A 134 -8.10 -0.82 7.56
C ILE A 134 -6.63 -1.11 7.90
N SER A 135 -5.97 -1.87 7.05
CA SER A 135 -4.52 -2.05 7.10
C SER A 135 -3.82 -0.97 6.31
N ASN A 136 -2.90 -0.24 6.96
CA ASN A 136 -2.00 0.70 6.27
C ASN A 136 -0.91 0.00 5.47
N LEU A 137 -0.72 -1.32 5.67
CA LEU A 137 0.16 -2.14 4.85
C LEU A 137 -0.56 -2.49 3.53
N ALA A 138 -0.66 -1.49 2.64
CA ALA A 138 -1.43 -1.55 1.40
C ALA A 138 -0.72 -2.32 0.27
N VAL A 139 -0.40 -3.58 0.53
CA VAL A 139 0.37 -4.46 -0.40
C VAL A 139 -0.38 -4.80 -1.68
N LEU A 140 -1.70 -4.58 -1.74
CA LEU A 140 -2.52 -4.79 -2.93
C LEU A 140 -2.79 -3.48 -3.71
N ARG A 141 -2.15 -2.38 -3.32
CA ARG A 141 -2.31 -1.05 -3.93
C ARG A 141 -0.95 -0.39 -4.15
N LEU A 142 -0.06 -1.08 -4.87
CA LEU A 142 1.28 -0.58 -5.12
C LEU A 142 1.31 0.30 -6.37
N ALA A 143 2.06 1.40 -6.29
CA ALA A 143 2.47 2.19 -7.42
C ALA A 143 3.95 1.93 -7.72
N ARG A 144 4.27 1.73 -8.99
CA ARG A 144 5.62 1.48 -9.50
C ARG A 144 5.99 2.56 -10.49
N VAL A 145 7.22 3.04 -10.41
CA VAL A 145 7.76 4.04 -11.35
C VAL A 145 9.17 3.64 -11.76
N SER A 146 9.49 3.86 -13.03
CA SER A 146 10.82 3.62 -13.59
C SER A 146 11.20 4.72 -14.58
N ALA A 147 12.49 4.98 -14.73
CA ALA A 147 13.05 5.85 -15.75
C ALA A 147 14.40 5.28 -16.21
N VAL A 148 14.79 5.61 -17.43
CA VAL A 148 16.08 5.25 -18.01
C VAL A 148 16.86 6.53 -18.24
N PHE A 149 18.14 6.51 -17.84
CA PHE A 149 19.06 7.62 -18.01
C PHE A 149 20.28 7.11 -18.78
N THR A 150 20.68 7.82 -19.84
CA THR A 150 21.95 7.52 -20.51
C THR A 150 23.12 8.15 -19.75
N PRO A 151 24.36 7.67 -19.97
CA PRO A 151 25.54 8.32 -19.41
C PRO A 151 25.59 9.82 -19.75
N GLU A 152 25.30 10.21 -20.99
CA GLU A 152 25.28 11.63 -21.38
C GLU A 152 24.30 12.44 -20.52
N GLU A 153 23.08 11.93 -20.31
CA GLU A 153 22.05 12.60 -19.48
C GLU A 153 22.42 12.69 -18.00
N MET A 154 23.29 11.79 -17.51
CA MET A 154 23.76 11.78 -16.13
C MET A 154 24.97 12.70 -15.88
N SER A 155 25.62 13.19 -16.94
CA SER A 155 26.74 14.14 -16.82
C SER A 155 26.25 15.52 -16.38
N ASP A 156 27.11 16.33 -15.74
CA ASP A 156 26.72 17.63 -15.20
C ASP A 156 25.98 18.53 -16.20
N ARG A 157 26.47 18.59 -17.45
CA ARG A 157 25.96 19.46 -18.52
C ARG A 157 25.21 18.71 -19.63
N GLY A 158 25.14 17.39 -19.60
CA GLY A 158 24.45 16.59 -20.61
C GLY A 158 25.28 16.27 -21.86
N ASP A 159 26.60 16.42 -21.79
CA ASP A 159 27.52 16.44 -22.93
C ASP A 159 28.77 15.54 -22.77
N ASP A 160 28.83 14.75 -21.69
CA ASP A 160 30.04 13.99 -21.31
C ASP A 160 29.68 12.59 -20.81
N ALA A 161 29.63 11.63 -21.74
CA ALA A 161 29.26 10.25 -21.46
C ALA A 161 30.20 9.54 -20.46
N VAL A 162 31.49 9.88 -20.48
CA VAL A 162 32.49 9.24 -19.62
C VAL A 162 32.25 9.62 -18.16
N LYS A 163 32.13 10.92 -17.88
CA LYS A 163 31.77 11.37 -16.53
C LYS A 163 30.40 10.88 -16.09
N GLY A 164 29.45 10.84 -17.01
CA GLY A 164 28.13 10.29 -16.75
C GLY A 164 28.15 8.83 -16.30
N ALA A 165 29.01 8.01 -16.92
CA ALA A 165 29.21 6.63 -16.51
C ALA A 165 29.81 6.53 -15.10
N GLU A 166 30.77 7.38 -14.75
CA GLU A 166 31.33 7.45 -13.39
C GLU A 166 30.25 7.81 -12.34
N VAL A 167 29.34 8.73 -12.68
CA VAL A 167 28.19 9.08 -11.82
C VAL A 167 27.26 7.87 -11.64
N ILE A 168 26.94 7.15 -12.73
CA ILE A 168 26.10 5.95 -12.67
C ILE A 168 26.73 4.88 -11.78
N ASP A 169 28.03 4.62 -11.94
CA ASP A 169 28.75 3.67 -11.10
C ASP A 169 28.73 4.08 -9.62
N GLY A 170 28.86 5.37 -9.33
CA GLY A 170 28.72 5.90 -7.97
C GLY A 170 27.33 5.67 -7.37
N VAL A 171 26.26 5.87 -8.16
CA VAL A 171 24.88 5.60 -7.74
C VAL A 171 24.67 4.11 -7.43
N ILE A 172 25.21 3.22 -8.28
CA ILE A 172 25.13 1.75 -8.08
C ILE A 172 25.90 1.34 -6.81
N GLN A 173 27.09 1.88 -6.60
CA GLN A 173 27.86 1.61 -5.38
C GLN A 173 27.14 2.09 -4.12
N ALA A 174 26.52 3.28 -4.15
CA ALA A 174 25.72 3.79 -3.04
C ALA A 174 24.50 2.89 -2.76
N TYR A 175 23.83 2.41 -3.81
CA TYR A 175 22.74 1.43 -3.68
C TYR A 175 23.20 0.15 -2.97
N HIS A 176 24.30 -0.46 -3.44
CA HIS A 176 24.86 -1.66 -2.81
C HIS A 176 25.26 -1.43 -1.35
N PHE A 177 25.78 -0.25 -1.01
CA PHE A 177 26.09 0.11 0.37
C PHE A 177 24.83 0.09 1.25
N PHE A 178 23.74 0.73 0.82
CA PHE A 178 22.47 0.75 1.57
C PHE A 178 21.77 -0.61 1.65
N GLU A 179 21.99 -1.47 0.66
CA GLU A 179 21.50 -2.84 0.67
C GLU A 179 22.25 -3.69 1.70
N ALA A 180 23.59 -3.59 1.72
CA ALA A 180 24.47 -4.42 2.53
C ALA A 180 24.52 -4.00 4.01
N ASP A 181 24.35 -2.72 4.34
CA ASP A 181 24.43 -2.20 5.71
C ASP A 181 23.08 -1.67 6.23
N PRO A 182 22.37 -2.44 7.09
CA PRO A 182 21.13 -1.98 7.71
C PRO A 182 21.26 -0.70 8.54
N SER A 183 22.45 -0.38 9.06
CA SER A 183 22.72 0.85 9.83
C SER A 183 22.98 2.06 8.93
N GLY A 184 23.57 1.83 7.76
CA GLY A 184 23.77 2.82 6.71
C GLY A 184 22.48 3.14 5.94
N ARG A 185 21.52 2.20 5.92
CA ARG A 185 20.18 2.41 5.36
C ARG A 185 19.51 3.58 6.06
N GLN A 186 19.60 4.76 5.44
CA GLN A 186 18.77 5.86 5.86
C GLN A 186 17.30 5.43 5.67
N PRO A 187 16.38 5.85 6.56
CA PRO A 187 14.97 5.76 6.24
C PRO A 187 14.78 6.32 4.84
N ASN A 188 13.81 5.86 4.06
CA ASN A 188 13.49 6.37 2.72
C ASN A 188 13.12 7.88 2.69
N LYS A 189 13.52 8.67 3.70
CA LYS A 189 13.42 10.10 3.91
C LYS A 189 13.65 10.91 2.63
N GLY A 190 14.65 10.62 1.81
CA GLY A 190 14.82 11.34 0.54
C GLY A 190 13.61 11.18 -0.40
N ILE A 191 13.14 9.94 -0.60
CA ILE A 191 11.96 9.60 -1.39
C ILE A 191 10.70 10.15 -0.71
N MET A 192 10.55 9.92 0.59
CA MET A 192 9.38 10.33 1.37
C MET A 192 9.29 11.85 1.55
N ASN A 193 10.41 12.58 1.56
CA ASN A 193 10.43 14.05 1.53
C ASN A 193 9.84 14.56 0.21
N ALA A 194 10.10 13.89 -0.91
CA ALA A 194 9.49 14.24 -2.20
C ALA A 194 8.00 13.85 -2.25
N ILE A 195 7.63 12.65 -1.80
CA ILE A 195 6.22 12.20 -1.82
C ILE A 195 5.36 13.01 -0.84
N SER A 196 5.86 13.34 0.36
CA SER A 196 5.13 14.12 1.37
C SER A 196 4.72 15.52 0.90
N GLN A 197 5.47 16.09 -0.05
CA GLN A 197 5.14 17.40 -0.61
C GLN A 197 3.82 17.38 -1.38
N TRP A 198 3.35 16.21 -1.80
CA TRP A 198 2.05 16.02 -2.42
C TRP A 198 0.88 15.98 -1.43
N VAL A 199 1.10 16.26 -0.14
CA VAL A 199 0.01 16.56 0.82
C VAL A 199 -0.88 17.73 0.34
N THR A 200 -0.37 18.54 -0.59
CA THR A 200 -1.13 19.58 -1.31
C THR A 200 -2.35 19.03 -2.05
N CYS A 201 -2.35 17.74 -2.42
CA CYS A 201 -3.50 17.04 -2.99
C CYS A 201 -4.53 16.58 -1.94
N GLY A 202 -4.38 16.99 -0.67
CA GLY A 202 -5.31 16.67 0.42
C GLY A 202 -5.30 15.21 0.85
N GLN A 203 -4.25 14.45 0.51
CA GLN A 203 -4.09 13.05 0.90
C GLN A 203 -3.57 12.94 2.34
N ASP A 204 -3.94 11.84 3.01
CA ASP A 204 -3.44 11.56 4.35
C ASP A 204 -1.98 11.08 4.27
N TRP A 205 -1.09 11.80 4.95
CA TRP A 205 0.34 11.49 5.03
C TRP A 205 0.69 10.65 6.27
N GLY A 206 -0.26 10.45 7.19
CA GLY A 206 0.02 10.00 8.54
C GLY A 206 0.70 11.10 9.36
N ARG A 207 0.38 11.18 10.65
CA ARG A 207 1.21 11.90 11.62
C ARG A 207 2.21 10.96 12.24
#